data_AF-X1S5X6-F1
#
_entry.id   AF-X1S5X6-F1
#
_cell.length_a   1.000
_cell.length_b   1.000
_cell.length_c   1.000
_cell.angle_alpha   90.00
_cell.angle_beta   90.00
_cell.angle_gamma   90.00
#
_symmetry.space_group_name_H-M   'P 1'
#
loop_
_entity.id
_entity.type
_entity.pdbx_description
1 polymer ?
#
loop_
_entity_poly.entity_id
_entity_poly.type
_entity_poly.pdbx_seq_one_letter_code
_entity_poly.pdbx_strand_id
1 'polypeptide(L)'
;GTIQEAIDAASDGDTILVAEGTYNESVEITTPNLKIVSLTGPENTTILHSGTGIEIKASGVTVEGFKVSGDGLHYGIIVRKGVGVNILNNVVTGTTKHGAIELYGNLVETT
;
A
#
# COMPACT_ATOMS: atom_id res chain seq x y z
N GLY A 1 -17.21 1.86 -3.37
CA GLY A 1 -16.09 2.81 -3.40
C GLY A 1 -15.02 2.26 -2.50
N THR A 2 -14.24 1.32 -3.02
CA THR A 2 -13.06 0.77 -2.36
C THR A 2 -11.81 1.37 -3.00
N ILE A 3 -10.66 1.20 -2.35
CA ILE A 3 -9.37 1.56 -2.93
C ILE A 3 -9.07 0.63 -4.12
N GLN A 4 -9.40 -0.66 -4.00
CA GLN A 4 -9.20 -1.63 -5.08
C GLN A 4 -10.00 -1.27 -6.34
N GLU A 5 -11.27 -0.85 -6.21
CA GLU A 5 -12.09 -0.41 -7.36
C GLU A 5 -11.43 0.75 -8.10
N ALA A 6 -10.79 1.68 -7.38
CA ALA A 6 -10.07 2.80 -8.00
C ALA A 6 -8.78 2.34 -8.68
N ILE A 7 -8.05 1.38 -8.09
CA ILE A 7 -6.84 0.80 -8.68
C ILE A 7 -7.17 0.05 -9.98
N ASP A 8 -8.24 -0.76 -9.95
CA ASP A 8 -8.67 -1.56 -11.10
C ASP A 8 -9.09 -0.68 -12.29
N ALA A 9 -9.52 0.55 -12.02
CA ALA A 9 -9.90 1.54 -13.03
C ALA A 9 -8.74 2.44 -13.49
N ALA A 10 -7.62 2.45 -12.76
CA ALA A 10 -6.51 3.37 -13.00
C ALA A 10 -5.56 2.89 -14.10
N SER A 11 -4.99 3.84 -14.83
CA SER A 11 -3.97 3.64 -15.84
C SER A 11 -2.55 3.93 -15.30
N ASP A 12 -1.55 3.54 -16.09
CA ASP A 12 -0.15 3.82 -15.78
C ASP A 12 0.09 5.31 -15.55
N GLY A 13 0.71 5.66 -14.41
CA GLY A 13 1.02 7.04 -14.03
C GLY A 13 -0.10 7.80 -13.32
N ASP A 14 -1.27 7.20 -13.14
CA ASP A 14 -2.38 7.85 -12.45
C ASP A 14 -2.10 8.11 -10.97
N THR A 15 -2.84 9.05 -10.40
CA THR A 15 -2.85 9.33 -8.97
C THR A 15 -4.25 9.13 -8.40
N ILE A 16 -4.35 8.19 -7.45
CA ILE A 16 -5.56 7.92 -6.68
C ILE A 16 -5.46 8.69 -5.37
N LEU A 17 -6.41 9.60 -5.16
CA LEU A 17 -6.56 10.36 -3.93
C LEU A 17 -7.62 9.70 -3.06
N VAL A 18 -7.23 9.26 -1.86
CA VAL A 18 -8.10 8.55 -0.94
C VAL A 18 -8.53 9.50 0.17
N ALA A 19 -9.85 9.70 0.30
CA ALA A 19 -10.42 10.49 1.37
C ALA A 19 -10.25 9.79 2.73
N GLU A 20 -10.44 10.54 3.82
CA GLU A 20 -10.46 9.97 5.16
C GLU A 20 -11.50 8.86 5.29
N GLY A 21 -11.18 7.84 6.08
CA GLY A 21 -12.07 6.70 6.26
C GLY A 21 -11.34 5.43 6.67
N THR A 22 -12.14 4.41 6.98
CA THR A 22 -11.65 3.04 7.19
C THR A 22 -12.11 2.15 6.06
N TYR A 23 -11.14 1.59 5.35
CA TYR A 23 -11.32 0.73 4.20
C TYR A 23 -11.05 -0.71 4.62
N ASN A 24 -12.11 -1.53 4.66
CA ASN A 24 -12.05 -2.92 5.09
C ASN A 24 -11.72 -3.82 3.90
N GLU A 25 -10.47 -3.80 3.47
CA GLU A 25 -10.03 -4.48 2.25
C GLU A 25 -8.56 -4.89 2.30
N SER A 26 -8.16 -5.70 1.33
CA SER A 26 -6.76 -5.99 1.01
C SER A 26 -6.50 -5.45 -0.39
N VAL A 27 -5.37 -4.76 -0.55
CA VAL A 27 -5.08 -3.97 -1.75
C VAL A 27 -3.99 -4.65 -2.57
N GLU A 28 -4.24 -4.91 -3.84
CA GLU A 28 -3.25 -5.40 -4.80
C GLU A 28 -2.98 -4.34 -5.88
N ILE A 29 -1.71 -3.96 -6.03
CA ILE A 29 -1.28 -2.96 -7.01
C ILE A 29 -0.49 -3.64 -8.12
N THR A 30 -1.10 -3.78 -9.30
CA THR A 30 -0.49 -4.37 -10.50
C THR A 30 -0.21 -3.35 -11.61
N THR A 31 -0.80 -2.16 -11.53
CA THR A 31 -0.56 -1.03 -12.45
C THR A 31 0.74 -0.31 -12.12
N PRO A 32 1.68 -0.14 -13.08
CA PRO A 32 2.93 0.58 -12.83
C PRO A 32 2.71 2.09 -12.66
N ASN A 33 3.71 2.75 -12.08
CA ASN A 33 3.77 4.20 -11.88
C ASN A 33 2.58 4.82 -11.13
N LEU A 34 1.76 3.98 -10.47
CA LEU A 34 0.56 4.42 -9.77
C LEU A 34 0.94 5.08 -8.44
N LYS A 35 0.32 6.23 -8.16
CA LYS A 35 0.40 6.87 -6.84
C LYS A 35 -0.92 6.69 -6.12
N ILE A 36 -0.88 6.17 -4.91
CA ILE A 36 -2.04 6.08 -4.03
C ILE A 36 -1.71 6.90 -2.79
N VAL A 37 -2.51 7.93 -2.54
CA VAL A 37 -2.19 8.97 -1.56
C VAL A 37 -3.42 9.24 -0.69
N SER A 38 -3.26 9.13 0.61
CA SER A 38 -4.25 9.62 1.57
C SER A 38 -4.28 11.14 1.58
N LEU A 39 -5.48 11.73 1.49
CA LEU A 39 -5.67 13.18 1.53
C LEU A 39 -5.41 13.79 2.91
N THR A 40 -5.53 13.00 3.97
CA THR A 40 -5.55 13.47 5.36
C THR A 40 -4.56 12.74 6.27
N GLY A 41 -3.69 11.91 5.69
CA GLY A 41 -2.62 11.20 6.38
C GLY A 41 -3.08 9.95 7.16
N PRO A 42 -2.11 9.26 7.81
CA PRO A 42 -2.34 7.94 8.38
C PRO A 42 -3.25 7.96 9.63
N GLU A 43 -3.38 9.11 10.29
CA GLU A 43 -4.26 9.26 11.45
C GLU A 43 -5.75 9.16 11.08
N ASN A 44 -6.11 9.48 9.83
CA ASN A 44 -7.50 9.59 9.38
C ASN A 44 -7.87 8.57 8.29
N THR A 45 -6.88 7.94 7.65
CA THR A 45 -7.10 7.00 6.54
C THR A 45 -6.50 5.64 6.86
N THR A 46 -7.37 4.68 7.17
CA THR A 46 -6.98 3.33 7.59
C THR A 46 -7.38 2.30 6.55
N ILE A 47 -6.43 1.45 6.16
CA ILE A 47 -6.67 0.17 5.49
C ILE A 47 -6.67 -0.91 6.57
N LEU A 48 -7.84 -1.48 6.85
CA LEU A 48 -8.04 -2.54 7.82
C LEU A 48 -8.19 -3.87 7.09
N HIS A 49 -7.22 -4.76 7.26
CA HIS A 49 -7.09 -5.97 6.46
C HIS A 49 -7.17 -7.26 7.29
N SER A 50 -7.67 -8.34 6.67
CA SER A 50 -7.65 -9.72 7.20
C SER A 50 -6.76 -10.67 6.39
N GLY A 51 -6.17 -10.19 5.29
CA GLY A 51 -5.15 -10.87 4.48
C GLY A 51 -3.86 -10.06 4.46
N THR A 52 -3.11 -10.05 3.35
CA THR A 52 -2.02 -9.08 3.16
C THR A 52 -2.61 -7.68 2.99
N GLY A 53 -2.14 -6.68 3.73
CA GLY A 53 -2.70 -5.33 3.70
C GLY A 53 -2.56 -4.66 2.33
N ILE A 54 -1.33 -4.43 1.90
CA ILE A 54 -1.00 -3.89 0.57
C ILE A 54 0.07 -4.78 -0.07
N GLU A 55 -0.26 -5.34 -1.23
CA GLU A 55 0.65 -6.14 -2.05
C GLU A 55 1.01 -5.40 -3.33
N ILE A 56 2.28 -5.01 -3.46
CA ILE A 56 2.81 -4.26 -4.60
C ILE A 56 3.48 -5.23 -5.57
N LYS A 57 2.97 -5.23 -6.80
CA LYS A 57 3.35 -6.11 -7.92
C LYS A 57 3.77 -5.32 -9.17
N ALA A 58 4.11 -4.04 -9.03
CA ALA A 58 4.52 -3.19 -10.15
C ALA A 58 5.63 -2.19 -9.75
N SER A 59 6.35 -1.69 -10.75
CA SER A 59 7.41 -0.68 -10.59
C SER A 59 6.83 0.73 -10.52
N GLY A 60 7.58 1.68 -9.95
CA GLY A 60 7.23 3.10 -9.90
C GLY A 60 6.06 3.43 -8.97
N VAL A 61 5.57 2.45 -8.19
CA VAL A 61 4.41 2.62 -7.32
C VAL A 61 4.77 3.49 -6.13
N THR A 62 3.90 4.43 -5.77
CA THR A 62 3.99 5.18 -4.52
C THR A 62 2.75 4.90 -3.67
N VAL A 63 2.98 4.49 -2.42
CA VAL A 63 1.94 4.35 -1.38
C VAL A 63 2.25 5.35 -0.28
N GLU A 64 1.35 6.31 -0.06
CA GLU A 64 1.62 7.42 0.85
C GLU A 64 0.47 7.75 1.81
N GLY A 65 0.80 7.89 3.09
CA GLY A 65 -0.09 8.51 4.07
C GLY A 65 -1.16 7.58 4.65
N PHE A 66 -0.97 6.27 4.63
CA PHE A 66 -1.96 5.32 5.14
C PHE A 66 -1.56 4.74 6.49
N LYS A 67 -2.56 4.53 7.35
CA LYS A 67 -2.44 3.52 8.40
C LYS A 67 -2.85 2.17 7.81
N VAL A 68 -1.96 1.18 7.89
CA VAL A 68 -2.25 -0.20 7.47
C VAL A 68 -2.26 -1.07 8.71
N SER A 69 -3.42 -1.66 9.02
CA SER A 69 -3.61 -2.42 10.26
C SER A 69 -4.22 -3.79 9.97
N GLY A 70 -3.61 -4.82 10.54
CA GLY A 70 -3.97 -6.22 10.29
C GLY A 70 -4.36 -7.03 11.52
N ASP A 71 -4.60 -8.32 11.27
CA ASP A 71 -4.95 -9.36 12.24
C ASP A 71 -3.74 -10.02 12.92
N GLY A 72 -2.52 -9.54 12.62
CA GLY A 72 -1.28 -10.10 13.14
C GLY A 72 -0.71 -11.26 12.32
N LEU A 73 -1.46 -11.85 11.39
CA LEU A 73 -1.09 -13.11 10.72
C LEU A 73 -0.44 -12.91 9.34
N HIS A 74 -0.54 -11.71 8.78
CA HIS A 74 -0.16 -11.39 7.41
C HIS A 74 0.78 -10.18 7.32
N TYR A 75 1.33 -9.94 6.13
CA TYR A 75 2.13 -8.74 5.85
C TYR A 75 1.25 -7.49 5.89
N GLY A 76 1.77 -6.39 6.43
CA GLY A 76 1.13 -5.08 6.33
C GLY A 76 1.30 -4.53 4.92
N ILE A 77 2.54 -4.22 4.54
CA ILE A 77 2.90 -3.85 3.17
C ILE A 77 3.98 -4.80 2.67
N ILE A 78 3.78 -5.40 1.51
CA ILE A 78 4.79 -6.23 0.86
C ILE A 78 5.00 -5.80 -0.59
N VAL A 79 6.26 -5.69 -0.98
CA VAL A 79 6.66 -5.51 -2.37
C VAL A 79 7.18 -6.83 -2.90
N ARG A 80 6.40 -7.47 -3.78
CA ARG A 80 6.77 -8.75 -4.40
C ARG A 80 7.67 -8.58 -5.61
N LYS A 81 7.47 -7.48 -6.34
CA LYS A 81 8.22 -7.08 -7.53
C LYS A 81 8.05 -5.58 -7.74
N GLY A 82 9.10 -4.94 -8.25
CA GLY A 82 9.03 -3.55 -8.71
C GLY A 82 10.28 -2.75 -8.35
N VAL A 83 10.79 -1.98 -9.29
CA VAL A 83 11.85 -1.00 -9.02
C VAL A 83 11.23 0.37 -8.78
N GLY A 84 11.87 1.20 -7.95
CA GLY A 84 11.37 2.55 -7.66
C GLY A 84 10.04 2.59 -6.93
N VAL A 85 9.81 1.65 -6.00
CA VAL A 85 8.63 1.65 -5.13
C VAL A 85 8.89 2.55 -3.93
N ASN A 86 7.99 3.51 -3.69
CA ASN A 86 8.07 4.46 -2.58
C ASN A 86 6.98 4.15 -1.55
N ILE A 87 7.37 3.94 -0.30
CA ILE A 87 6.45 3.74 0.83
C ILE A 87 6.69 4.89 1.79
N LEU A 88 5.85 5.92 1.71
CA LEU A 88 6.09 7.22 2.37
C LEU A 88 5.02 7.49 3.42
N ASN A 89 5.40 8.01 4.59
CA ASN A 89 4.45 8.52 5.60
C ASN A 89 3.34 7.53 6.00
N ASN A 90 3.63 6.22 5.95
CA ASN A 90 2.69 5.17 6.34
C ASN A 90 2.95 4.73 7.78
N VAL A 91 1.88 4.35 8.48
CA VAL A 91 1.93 3.74 9.81
C VAL A 91 1.42 2.31 9.68
N VAL A 92 2.30 1.33 9.86
CA VAL A 92 1.91 -0.09 9.76
C VAL A 92 1.88 -0.71 11.16
N THR A 93 0.75 -1.29 11.53
CA THR A 93 0.52 -1.87 12.86
C THR A 93 -0.19 -3.22 12.76
N GLY A 94 -0.17 -4.00 13.85
CA GLY A 94 -0.92 -5.26 13.89
C GLY A 94 -0.35 -6.32 12.93
N THR A 95 0.96 -6.34 12.70
CA THR A 95 1.68 -7.38 11.95
C THR A 95 2.60 -8.11 12.92
N THR A 96 2.20 -9.31 13.39
CA THR A 96 2.94 -10.03 14.45
C THR A 96 3.75 -11.21 13.92
N LYS A 97 3.26 -11.88 12.87
CA LYS A 97 3.91 -13.04 12.24
C LYS A 97 4.87 -12.65 11.12
N HIS A 98 4.54 -11.58 10.40
CA HIS A 98 5.32 -11.03 9.30
C HIS A 98 5.76 -9.60 9.61
N GLY A 99 6.76 -9.12 8.88
CA GLY A 99 7.23 -7.76 8.95
C GLY A 99 6.14 -6.76 8.56
N ALA A 100 6.20 -5.59 9.19
CA ALA A 100 5.34 -4.47 8.86
C ALA A 100 5.51 -4.05 7.39
N ILE A 101 6.75 -3.97 6.93
CA ILE A 101 7.11 -3.71 5.53
C ILE A 101 8.14 -4.77 5.11
N GLU A 102 7.86 -5.49 4.03
CA GLU A 102 8.80 -6.47 3.46
C GLU A 102 9.04 -6.22 1.97
N LEU A 103 10.31 -6.30 1.55
CA LEU A 103 10.75 -6.01 0.18
C LEU A 103 11.43 -7.25 -0.41
N TYR A 104 10.85 -7.82 -1.48
CA TYR A 104 11.41 -8.95 -2.21
C TYR A 104 11.83 -8.54 -3.62
N GLY A 105 13.06 -8.89 -4.00
CA GLY A 105 13.54 -8.72 -5.39
C GLY A 105 13.73 -7.28 -5.84
N ASN A 106 13.75 -6.31 -4.92
CA ASN A 106 13.97 -4.91 -5.23
C ASN A 106 15.45 -4.55 -5.08
N LEU A 107 16.01 -3.85 -6.08
CA LEU A 107 17.29 -3.17 -5.92
C LEU A 107 17.01 -1.94 -5.04
N VAL A 108 17.39 -2.01 -3.76
CA VAL A 108 17.39 -0.83 -2.89
C VAL A 108 18.59 0.01 -3.33
N GLU A 109 18.38 0.97 -4.23
CA GLU A 109 19.37 2.02 -4.44
C GLU A 109 19.34 2.93 -3.21
N THR A 110 20.24 2.65 -2.26
CA THR A 110 20.53 3.59 -1.18
C THR A 110 21.39 4.71 -1.78
N THR A 111 20.82 5.89 -2.00
CA THR A 111 21.60 7.15 -2.07
C THR A 111 21.99 7.62 -0.68
#